data_AF-A0A1L7X6B4-F1
#
_entry.id   AF-A0A1L7X6B4-F1
#
_cell.length_a   1.000
_cell.length_b   1.000
_cell.length_c   1.000
_cell.angle_alpha   90.00
_cell.angle_beta   90.00
_cell.angle_gamma   90.00
#
_symmetry.space_group_name_H-M   'P 1'
#
loop_
_entity.id
_entity.type
_entity.pdbx_description
1 polymer ?
#
loop_
_entity_poly.entity_id
_entity_poly.type
_entity_poly.pdbx_seq_one_letter_code
_entity_poly.pdbx_strand_id
1 'polypeptide(L)'
;MGRIICRSLLQLSVILLVVGAIEGVALQSPAALQFPTSSSLSRTIVAVQNEDINLRINTTTTPSATWSPALLYLNVTTSAFDPLGIADISGVYGPGTWAAWFLTGVVAWLRIIIHSEKKLDPNTWAFLLGINWAAVDIFKTIHKLRLLTSPLDVAQFSQHMGTLGAAFNVLFWGTLHALIQLPVTSMVFEYSDCQRSRMWTFIIGLILPLIALLASTYLFHPLQNGDKAFRLLPALYERGVDGCFHDLNLIIASLMPVWLALLGMLWFIYRDSDPCQAISEGFIIRGPSRSKIFLCLLTIYTSVSCGLFVVFLVVGLGMRNTVGLWYALPFLSLICFCVPWFLPSILGGVILFSAGKYIWDGYLRRNHETWISESCFFMPCSPQSIKDEDQIYALLADVFLFVGFEVAPPLFKYLRKRYRENRRLVQILEGARRQFEMRRMGTTRVGTGEV
;
A
#
# COMPACT_ATOMS: atom_id res chain seq x y z
N MET A 1 0.51 1.75 31.48
CA MET A 1 1.57 2.53 30.80
C MET A 1 1.91 2.02 29.40
N GLY A 2 2.25 0.74 29.20
CA GLY A 2 2.65 0.21 27.86
C GLY A 2 1.65 0.47 26.73
N ARG A 3 0.34 0.34 26.98
CA ARG A 3 -0.72 0.67 26.00
C ARG A 3 -0.76 2.16 25.61
N ILE A 4 -0.40 3.06 26.53
CA ILE A 4 -0.41 4.52 26.29
C ILE A 4 0.83 4.93 25.48
N ILE A 5 1.99 4.35 25.79
CA ILE A 5 3.25 4.59 25.07
C ILE A 5 3.17 4.04 23.65
N CYS A 6 2.70 2.80 23.48
CA CYS A 6 2.49 2.21 22.16
C CYS A 6 1.50 3.04 21.32
N ARG A 7 0.42 3.53 21.92
CA ARG A 7 -0.56 4.41 21.25
C ARG A 7 0.05 5.75 20.83
N SER A 8 0.87 6.35 21.69
CA SER A 8 1.51 7.66 21.41
C SER A 8 2.58 7.53 20.31
N LEU A 9 3.35 6.45 20.33
CA LEU A 9 4.34 6.15 19.28
C LEU A 9 3.66 5.86 17.94
N LEU A 10 2.58 5.05 17.92
CA LEU A 10 1.82 4.76 16.70
C LEU A 10 1.18 6.03 16.12
N GLN A 11 0.64 6.90 16.98
CA GLN A 11 0.09 8.20 16.58
C GLN A 11 1.16 9.09 15.97
N LEU A 12 2.35 9.18 16.59
CA LEU A 12 3.45 9.99 16.09
C LEU A 12 3.96 9.46 14.74
N SER A 13 4.15 8.15 14.60
CA SER A 13 4.60 7.53 13.34
C SER A 13 3.63 7.81 12.20
N VAL A 14 2.32 7.71 12.43
CA VAL A 14 1.33 7.99 11.39
C VAL A 14 1.24 9.48 11.08
N ILE A 15 1.30 10.36 12.08
CA ILE A 15 1.36 11.82 11.83
C ILE A 15 2.57 12.17 10.96
N LEU A 16 3.74 11.62 11.26
CA LEU A 16 4.96 11.84 10.47
C LEU A 16 4.82 11.32 9.03
N LEU A 17 4.19 10.15 8.86
CA LEU A 17 3.96 9.54 7.54
C LEU A 17 2.96 10.37 6.70
N VAL A 18 1.92 10.90 7.33
CA VAL A 18 0.92 11.77 6.69
C VAL A 18 1.52 13.13 6.33
N VAL A 19 2.26 13.75 7.24
CA VAL A 19 2.92 15.04 6.99
C VAL A 19 3.95 14.91 5.87
N GLY A 20 4.79 13.86 5.89
CA GLY A 20 5.77 13.61 4.82
C GLY A 20 5.12 13.39 3.46
N ALA A 21 3.98 12.69 3.40
CA ALA A 21 3.25 12.49 2.15
C ALA A 21 2.59 13.79 1.63
N ILE A 22 2.00 14.60 2.51
CA ILE A 22 1.41 15.89 2.13
C ILE A 22 2.49 16.85 1.62
N GLU A 23 3.65 16.91 2.28
CA GLU A 23 4.78 17.73 1.82
C GLU A 23 5.35 17.22 0.49
N GLY A 24 5.45 15.89 0.30
CA GLY A 24 5.88 15.28 -0.96
C GLY A 24 4.99 15.65 -2.14
N VAL A 25 3.66 15.63 -1.95
CA VAL A 25 2.69 16.02 -2.99
C VAL A 25 2.71 17.54 -3.23
N ALA A 26 2.85 18.36 -2.19
CA ALA A 26 2.91 19.82 -2.32
C ALA A 26 4.20 20.31 -3.00
N LEU A 27 5.31 19.57 -2.86
CA LEU A 27 6.62 19.91 -3.43
C LEU A 27 6.80 19.47 -4.89
N GLN A 28 5.91 18.65 -5.45
CA GLN A 28 5.83 18.37 -6.89
C GLN A 28 5.17 19.52 -7.70
N SER A 29 5.11 20.73 -7.13
CA SER A 29 4.76 21.95 -7.84
C SER A 29 5.69 22.15 -9.07
N PRO A 30 5.14 22.48 -10.25
CA PRO A 30 5.80 22.32 -11.56
C PRO A 30 6.97 23.29 -11.84
N ALA A 31 7.49 24.01 -10.84
CA ALA A 31 8.50 25.04 -11.04
C ALA A 31 9.87 24.50 -11.52
N ALA A 32 10.13 23.19 -11.48
CA ALA A 32 11.39 22.58 -11.94
C ALA A 32 11.27 21.70 -13.19
N LEU A 33 10.06 21.48 -13.73
CA LEU A 33 9.84 20.80 -15.01
C LEU A 33 9.51 21.86 -16.07
N GLN A 34 10.54 22.55 -16.57
CA GLN A 34 10.44 23.28 -17.82
C GLN A 34 10.24 22.26 -18.95
N PHE A 35 8.98 21.93 -19.24
CA PHE A 35 8.64 21.34 -20.52
C PHE A 35 9.00 22.35 -21.61
N PRO A 36 9.77 21.97 -22.65
CA PRO A 36 9.97 22.83 -23.79
C PRO A 36 8.59 23.15 -24.37
N THR A 37 8.24 24.44 -24.37
CA THR A 37 7.02 24.94 -24.96
C THR A 37 7.03 24.59 -26.44
N SER A 38 6.10 23.72 -26.82
CA SER A 38 5.79 23.36 -28.20
C SER A 38 5.26 24.59 -28.94
N SER A 39 6.17 25.38 -29.48
CA SER A 39 5.86 26.31 -30.56
C SER A 39 6.55 25.82 -31.83
N SER A 40 5.72 25.59 -32.85
CA SER A 40 6.05 25.17 -34.22
C SER A 40 6.84 23.86 -34.41
N LEU A 41 6.17 22.71 -34.20
CA LEU A 41 6.50 21.52 -34.98
C LEU A 41 5.64 21.53 -36.24
N SER A 42 6.15 22.15 -37.31
CA SER A 42 5.61 21.97 -38.65
C SER A 42 5.56 20.48 -38.96
N ARG A 43 4.38 19.97 -39.32
CA ARG A 43 4.19 18.62 -39.88
C ARG A 43 5.06 18.49 -41.13
N THR A 44 6.28 18.00 -40.94
CA THR A 44 7.03 17.36 -42.01
C THR A 44 6.55 15.91 -41.98
N ILE A 45 5.62 15.59 -42.87
CA ILE A 45 5.31 14.20 -43.21
C ILE A 45 6.57 13.69 -43.92
N VAL A 46 7.51 13.16 -43.15
CA VAL A 46 8.58 12.33 -43.69
C VAL A 46 7.91 11.00 -43.98
N ALA A 47 7.59 10.79 -45.26
CA ALA A 47 7.34 9.46 -45.78
C ALA A 47 8.57 8.62 -45.44
N VAL A 48 8.43 7.72 -44.46
CA VAL A 48 9.41 6.65 -44.22
C VAL A 48 9.30 5.74 -45.43
N GLN A 49 10.12 6.04 -46.41
CA GLN A 49 10.36 5.21 -47.57
C GLN A 49 10.98 3.92 -47.04
N ASN A 50 10.30 2.80 -47.30
CA ASN A 50 10.84 1.46 -47.14
C ASN A 50 12.13 1.34 -47.96
N GLU A 51 13.26 1.71 -47.39
CA GLU A 51 14.56 1.23 -47.84
C GLU A 51 14.82 -0.09 -47.14
N ASP A 52 14.90 -1.13 -47.96
CA ASP A 52 15.36 -2.46 -47.62
C ASP A 52 16.62 -2.38 -46.75
N ILE A 53 16.44 -2.72 -45.47
CA ILE A 53 17.54 -3.04 -44.56
C ILE A 53 18.13 -4.37 -45.06
N ASN A 54 18.97 -4.26 -46.08
CA ASN A 54 20.00 -5.25 -46.37
C ASN A 54 20.95 -5.26 -45.16
N LEU A 55 20.63 -6.13 -44.20
CA LEU A 55 21.51 -6.55 -43.11
C LEU A 55 22.75 -7.22 -43.71
N ARG A 56 23.70 -6.39 -44.14
CA ARG A 56 25.07 -6.79 -44.36
C ARG A 56 25.65 -7.07 -42.97
N ILE A 57 25.62 -8.34 -42.59
CA ILE A 57 26.30 -8.87 -41.41
C ILE A 57 27.80 -8.67 -41.65
N ASN A 58 28.30 -7.49 -41.33
CA ASN A 58 29.72 -7.31 -41.09
C ASN A 58 30.01 -8.03 -39.78
N THR A 59 30.66 -9.18 -39.90
CA THR A 59 31.39 -9.90 -38.83
C THR A 59 32.55 -9.05 -38.32
N THR A 60 32.25 -7.85 -37.84
CA THR A 60 33.10 -7.12 -36.93
C THR A 60 33.01 -7.85 -35.61
N THR A 61 34.11 -8.49 -35.22
CA THR A 61 34.34 -9.09 -33.91
C THR A 61 33.82 -8.15 -32.83
N THR A 62 32.62 -8.45 -32.33
CA THR A 62 32.02 -7.76 -31.20
C THR A 62 32.98 -7.96 -30.03
N PRO A 63 33.57 -6.89 -29.46
CA PRO A 63 34.25 -7.04 -28.19
C PRO A 63 33.24 -7.68 -27.27
N SER A 64 33.63 -8.79 -26.63
CA SER A 64 32.85 -9.44 -25.59
C SER A 64 32.52 -8.36 -24.56
N ALA A 65 31.32 -7.80 -24.69
CA ALA A 65 30.78 -6.82 -23.77
C ALA A 65 30.73 -7.57 -22.45
N THR A 66 31.76 -7.34 -21.64
CA THR A 66 31.80 -7.75 -20.26
C THR A 66 30.59 -7.06 -19.68
N TRP A 67 29.57 -7.85 -19.33
CA TRP A 67 28.32 -7.36 -18.77
C TRP A 67 28.69 -6.73 -17.43
N SER A 68 29.12 -5.47 -17.46
CA SER A 68 29.20 -4.64 -16.27
C SER A 68 27.82 -4.76 -15.63
N PRO A 69 27.70 -5.04 -14.31
CA PRO A 69 26.42 -5.23 -13.65
C PRO A 69 25.57 -4.02 -13.99
N ALA A 70 24.62 -4.21 -14.90
CA ALA A 70 23.89 -3.13 -15.52
C ALA A 70 22.98 -2.60 -14.42
N LEU A 71 23.42 -1.51 -13.79
CA LEU A 71 22.58 -0.74 -12.89
C LEU A 71 21.29 -0.48 -13.67
N LEU A 72 20.18 -1.04 -13.19
CA LEU A 72 18.90 -0.87 -13.85
C LEU A 72 18.63 0.64 -13.82
N TYR A 73 18.54 1.28 -14.99
CA TYR A 73 18.13 2.67 -15.09
C TYR A 73 16.89 2.69 -15.97
N LEU A 74 15.75 2.79 -15.31
CA LEU A 74 14.48 3.00 -15.97
C LEU A 74 14.43 4.46 -16.36
N ASN A 75 14.72 4.77 -17.62
CA ASN A 75 14.54 6.11 -18.14
C ASN A 75 13.03 6.39 -18.23
N VAL A 76 12.42 6.82 -17.13
CA VAL A 76 11.00 7.21 -17.03
C VAL A 76 10.81 8.56 -17.73
N THR A 77 11.04 8.59 -19.03
CA THR A 77 10.78 9.78 -19.84
C THR A 77 9.67 9.47 -20.83
N THR A 78 8.77 10.41 -21.03
CA THR A 78 7.72 10.38 -22.08
C THR A 78 8.31 10.57 -23.48
N SER A 79 9.55 10.14 -23.69
CA SER A 79 10.26 10.28 -24.95
C SER A 79 9.60 9.43 -26.04
N ALA A 80 9.85 9.76 -27.31
CA ALA A 80 9.27 9.06 -28.46
C ALA A 80 9.58 7.54 -28.50
N PHE A 81 10.57 7.09 -27.72
CA PHE A 81 10.88 5.67 -27.55
C PHE A 81 10.48 5.23 -26.13
N ASP A 82 9.35 4.54 -26.02
CA ASP A 82 8.82 3.99 -24.77
C ASP A 82 8.89 2.45 -24.78
N PRO A 83 10.06 1.86 -24.46
CA PRO A 83 10.26 0.42 -24.56
C PRO A 83 9.44 -0.38 -23.55
N LEU A 84 8.91 0.26 -22.51
CA LEU A 84 8.19 -0.38 -21.42
C LEU A 84 6.69 -0.08 -21.42
N GLY A 85 6.22 0.74 -22.36
CA GLY A 85 4.82 1.16 -22.44
C GLY A 85 4.39 1.95 -21.19
N ILE A 86 5.28 2.77 -20.62
CA ILE A 86 4.98 3.64 -19.49
C ILE A 86 3.93 4.70 -19.86
N ALA A 87 3.98 5.21 -21.09
CA ALA A 87 3.00 6.16 -21.62
C ALA A 87 1.60 5.54 -21.77
N ASP A 88 1.52 4.22 -21.95
CA ASP A 88 0.28 3.46 -22.09
C ASP A 88 -0.29 2.98 -20.73
N ILE A 89 0.36 3.31 -19.62
CA ILE A 89 -0.13 2.96 -18.29
C ILE A 89 -1.46 3.68 -18.03
N SER A 90 -2.46 2.89 -17.66
CA SER A 90 -3.79 3.36 -17.27
C SER A 90 -3.72 4.56 -16.33
N GLY A 91 -4.60 5.54 -16.56
CA GLY A 91 -4.77 6.70 -15.68
C GLY A 91 -5.12 6.35 -14.24
N VAL A 92 -5.60 5.13 -13.98
CA VAL A 92 -5.79 4.65 -12.60
C VAL A 92 -4.50 4.70 -11.76
N TYR A 93 -3.33 4.66 -12.41
CA TYR A 93 -2.02 4.81 -11.75
C TYR A 93 -1.40 6.19 -11.92
N GLY A 94 -2.17 7.15 -12.43
CA GLY A 94 -1.78 8.55 -12.58
C GLY A 94 -1.74 9.30 -11.24
N PRO A 95 -1.22 10.54 -11.23
CA PRO A 95 -0.98 11.32 -10.02
C PRO A 95 -2.23 11.53 -9.17
N GLY A 96 -3.37 11.87 -9.79
CA GLY A 96 -4.60 12.16 -9.05
C GLY A 96 -5.17 10.91 -8.39
N THR A 97 -5.27 9.83 -9.16
CA THR A 97 -5.81 8.55 -8.66
C THR A 97 -4.88 7.90 -7.64
N TRP A 98 -3.56 7.96 -7.85
CA TRP A 98 -2.57 7.47 -6.88
C TRP A 98 -2.66 8.25 -5.56
N ALA A 99 -2.75 9.58 -5.61
CA ALA A 99 -2.88 10.41 -4.42
C ALA A 99 -4.18 10.14 -3.66
N ALA A 100 -5.30 9.98 -4.39
CA ALA A 100 -6.59 9.56 -3.83
C ALA A 100 -6.48 8.20 -3.13
N TRP A 101 -5.92 7.18 -3.80
CA TRP A 101 -5.72 5.88 -3.18
C TRP A 101 -4.84 5.95 -1.93
N PHE A 102 -3.73 6.69 -2.00
CA PHE A 102 -2.85 6.89 -0.84
C PHE A 102 -3.59 7.54 0.34
N LEU A 103 -4.40 8.58 0.06
CA LEU A 103 -5.18 9.28 1.06
C LEU A 103 -6.24 8.36 1.70
N THR A 104 -6.96 7.53 0.93
CA THR A 104 -7.85 6.50 1.51
C THR A 104 -7.12 5.58 2.49
N GLY A 105 -5.89 5.15 2.15
CA GLY A 105 -5.07 4.29 3.00
C GLY A 105 -4.64 4.97 4.30
N VAL A 106 -4.22 6.22 4.23
CA VAL A 106 -3.91 7.08 5.40
C VAL A 106 -5.14 7.21 6.30
N VAL A 107 -6.30 7.44 5.71
CA VAL A 107 -7.53 7.66 6.45
C VAL A 107 -8.03 6.38 7.12
N ALA A 108 -7.86 5.22 6.47
CA ALA A 108 -8.09 3.91 7.07
C ALA A 108 -7.21 3.73 8.33
N TRP A 109 -5.92 4.10 8.27
CA TRP A 109 -5.04 4.11 9.44
C TRP A 109 -5.51 5.04 10.54
N LEU A 110 -5.86 6.28 10.19
CA LEU A 110 -6.35 7.28 11.14
C LEU A 110 -7.59 6.77 11.88
N ARG A 111 -8.53 6.13 11.18
CA ARG A 111 -9.75 5.54 11.77
C ARG A 111 -9.46 4.47 12.81
N ILE A 112 -8.45 3.64 12.58
CA ILE A 112 -8.00 2.65 13.56
C ILE A 112 -7.44 3.40 14.78
N ILE A 113 -6.55 4.35 14.57
CA ILE A 113 -5.86 5.09 15.64
C ILE A 113 -6.82 5.89 16.53
N ILE A 114 -7.83 6.54 15.94
CA ILE A 114 -8.83 7.31 16.71
C ILE A 114 -9.90 6.44 17.35
N HIS A 115 -9.84 5.11 17.17
CA HIS A 115 -10.81 4.14 17.70
C HIS A 115 -12.24 4.46 17.26
N SER A 116 -12.43 4.75 15.96
CA SER A 116 -13.78 5.04 15.45
C SER A 116 -14.64 3.78 15.51
N GLU A 117 -15.69 3.74 16.32
CA GLU A 117 -16.59 2.57 16.49
C GLU A 117 -17.64 2.45 15.36
N LYS A 118 -17.49 3.20 14.27
CA LYS A 118 -18.39 3.09 13.12
C LYS A 118 -18.20 1.73 12.45
N LYS A 119 -19.32 0.99 12.28
CA LYS A 119 -19.37 -0.31 11.59
C LYS A 119 -19.02 -0.22 10.11
N LEU A 120 -19.51 0.83 9.44
CA LEU A 120 -19.17 1.11 8.05
C LEU A 120 -17.94 2.03 7.99
N ASP A 121 -16.91 1.58 7.27
CA ASP A 121 -15.70 2.34 7.02
C ASP A 121 -15.51 2.56 5.50
N PRO A 122 -16.15 3.58 4.91
CA PRO A 122 -16.03 3.85 3.47
C PRO A 122 -14.60 4.07 2.98
N ASN A 123 -13.70 4.58 3.83
CA ASN A 123 -12.31 4.83 3.44
C ASN A 123 -11.52 3.53 3.35
N THR A 124 -11.72 2.61 4.31
CA THR A 124 -11.19 1.25 4.21
C THR A 124 -11.74 0.52 2.97
N TRP A 125 -13.03 0.67 2.66
CA TRP A 125 -13.60 0.09 1.44
C TRP A 125 -13.00 0.68 0.16
N ALA A 126 -12.85 2.00 0.07
CA ALA A 126 -12.24 2.67 -1.09
C ALA A 126 -10.76 2.27 -1.26
N PHE A 127 -10.01 2.20 -0.15
CA PHE A 127 -8.64 1.70 -0.14
C PHE A 127 -8.54 0.26 -0.67
N LEU A 128 -9.40 -0.63 -0.17
CA LEU A 128 -9.46 -2.02 -0.62
C LEU A 128 -9.90 -2.14 -2.09
N LEU A 129 -10.80 -1.27 -2.55
CA LEU A 129 -11.22 -1.24 -3.95
C LEU A 129 -10.04 -0.93 -4.88
N GLY A 130 -9.19 0.04 -4.51
CA GLY A 130 -8.00 0.40 -5.29
C GLY A 130 -7.03 -0.78 -5.46
N ILE A 131 -6.75 -1.53 -4.38
CA ILE A 131 -5.87 -2.71 -4.47
C ILE A 131 -6.53 -3.87 -5.24
N ASN A 132 -7.86 -4.02 -5.15
CA ASN A 132 -8.58 -5.03 -5.94
C ASN A 132 -8.56 -4.69 -7.44
N TRP A 133 -8.64 -3.41 -7.79
CA TRP A 133 -8.50 -2.96 -9.16
C TRP A 133 -7.11 -3.29 -9.72
N ALA A 134 -6.05 -3.00 -8.95
CA ALA A 134 -4.69 -3.37 -9.31
C ALA A 134 -4.53 -4.89 -9.51
N ALA A 135 -5.17 -5.70 -8.67
CA ALA A 135 -5.19 -7.16 -8.83
C ALA A 135 -5.81 -7.60 -10.17
N VAL A 136 -6.93 -7.00 -10.56
CA VAL A 136 -7.58 -7.26 -11.85
C VAL A 136 -6.68 -6.91 -13.02
N ASP A 137 -5.97 -5.77 -12.95
CA ASP A 137 -5.06 -5.35 -14.00
C ASP A 137 -3.81 -6.25 -14.11
N ILE A 138 -3.32 -6.81 -12.99
CA ILE A 138 -2.33 -7.89 -13.04
C ILE A 138 -2.90 -9.05 -13.85
N PHE A 139 -4.07 -9.60 -13.50
CA PHE A 139 -4.65 -10.75 -14.22
C PHE A 139 -4.85 -10.48 -15.71
N LYS A 140 -5.36 -9.31 -16.09
CA LYS A 140 -5.50 -8.91 -17.50
C LYS A 140 -4.14 -8.91 -18.20
N THR A 141 -3.10 -8.40 -17.54
CA THR A 141 -1.76 -8.33 -18.11
C THR A 141 -1.11 -9.71 -18.22
N ILE A 142 -1.25 -10.58 -17.20
CA ILE A 142 -0.85 -11.99 -17.27
C ILE A 142 -1.49 -12.66 -18.49
N HIS A 143 -2.79 -12.46 -18.68
CA HIS A 143 -3.52 -13.05 -19.79
C HIS A 143 -3.00 -12.56 -21.14
N LYS A 144 -2.80 -11.25 -21.32
CA LYS A 144 -2.22 -10.67 -22.55
C LYS A 144 -0.83 -11.23 -22.83
N LEU A 145 0.05 -11.27 -21.83
CA LEU A 145 1.41 -11.79 -21.96
C LEU A 145 1.43 -13.27 -22.36
N ARG A 146 0.48 -14.07 -21.88
CA ARG A 146 0.36 -15.48 -22.24
C ARG A 146 -0.03 -15.70 -23.71
N LEU A 147 -0.71 -14.74 -24.33
CA LEU A 147 -1.09 -14.81 -25.74
C LEU A 147 0.10 -14.49 -26.68
N LEU A 148 1.14 -13.84 -26.17
CA LEU A 148 2.39 -13.56 -26.89
C LEU A 148 3.24 -14.84 -26.92
N THR A 149 2.98 -15.69 -27.90
CA THR A 149 3.65 -17.00 -28.06
C THR A 149 4.86 -16.93 -29.00
N SER A 150 5.01 -15.85 -29.77
CA SER A 150 6.07 -15.74 -30.76
C SER A 150 7.32 -15.06 -30.19
N PRO A 151 8.54 -15.57 -30.49
CA PRO A 151 9.78 -14.89 -30.13
C PRO A 151 9.95 -13.52 -30.80
N LEU A 152 9.13 -13.18 -31.81
CA LEU A 152 9.08 -11.84 -32.42
C LEU A 152 8.32 -10.82 -31.54
N ASP A 153 7.58 -11.27 -30.52
CA ASP A 153 6.72 -10.40 -29.70
C ASP A 153 7.46 -9.72 -28.55
N VAL A 154 8.80 -9.75 -28.51
CA VAL A 154 9.60 -9.18 -27.41
C VAL A 154 9.31 -7.68 -27.19
N ALA A 155 9.06 -6.93 -28.25
CA ALA A 155 8.69 -5.52 -28.14
C ALA A 155 7.32 -5.34 -27.46
N GLN A 156 6.31 -6.12 -27.87
CA GLN A 156 4.96 -6.09 -27.28
C GLN A 156 4.98 -6.59 -25.82
N PHE A 157 5.80 -7.60 -25.53
CA PHE A 157 6.02 -8.09 -24.18
C PHE A 157 6.55 -6.96 -23.28
N SER A 158 7.58 -6.25 -23.75
CA SER A 158 8.20 -5.15 -23.01
C SER A 158 7.22 -4.00 -22.78
N GLN A 159 6.40 -3.67 -23.78
CA GLN A 159 5.36 -2.63 -23.70
C GLN A 159 4.31 -2.91 -22.60
N HIS A 160 4.10 -4.16 -22.21
CA HIS A 160 3.17 -4.51 -21.14
C HIS A 160 3.79 -4.49 -19.73
N MET A 161 5.12 -4.38 -19.63
CA MET A 161 5.82 -4.41 -18.34
C MET A 161 5.55 -3.16 -17.50
N GLY A 162 5.40 -1.98 -18.12
CA GLY A 162 5.05 -0.74 -17.42
C GLY A 162 3.72 -0.86 -16.68
N THR A 163 2.68 -1.36 -17.36
CA THR A 163 1.36 -1.57 -16.76
C THR A 163 1.41 -2.63 -15.66
N LEU A 164 2.12 -3.73 -15.88
CA LEU A 164 2.28 -4.77 -14.87
C LEU A 164 3.02 -4.24 -13.63
N GLY A 165 4.09 -3.46 -13.82
CA GLY A 165 4.89 -2.91 -12.74
C GLY A 165 4.10 -1.90 -11.89
N ALA A 166 3.32 -1.02 -12.54
CA ALA A 166 2.43 -0.08 -11.88
C ALA A 166 1.39 -0.80 -11.00
N ALA A 167 0.69 -1.77 -11.57
CA ALA A 167 -0.31 -2.57 -10.87
C ALA A 167 0.33 -3.36 -9.71
N PHE A 168 1.49 -3.97 -9.94
CA PHE A 168 2.23 -4.71 -8.92
C PHE A 168 2.64 -3.83 -7.73
N ASN A 169 3.15 -2.62 -7.97
CA ASN A 169 3.55 -1.70 -6.90
C ASN A 169 2.35 -1.34 -6.00
N VAL A 170 1.24 -0.88 -6.59
CA VAL A 170 0.03 -0.52 -5.83
C VAL A 170 -0.49 -1.75 -5.07
N LEU A 171 -0.51 -2.90 -5.73
CA LEU A 171 -0.99 -4.13 -5.14
C LEU A 171 -0.14 -4.57 -3.94
N PHE A 172 1.18 -4.61 -4.09
CA PHE A 172 2.10 -5.05 -3.06
C PHE A 172 2.01 -4.14 -1.82
N TRP A 173 2.20 -2.83 -2.00
CA TRP A 173 2.21 -1.89 -0.88
C TRP A 173 0.84 -1.79 -0.22
N GLY A 174 -0.23 -1.78 -1.00
CA GLY A 174 -1.59 -1.79 -0.47
C GLY A 174 -1.92 -3.05 0.33
N THR A 175 -1.54 -4.22 -0.18
CA THR A 175 -1.71 -5.50 0.52
C THR A 175 -0.90 -5.51 1.82
N LEU A 176 0.35 -5.02 1.79
CA LEU A 176 1.18 -4.90 2.99
C LEU A 176 0.50 -4.04 4.05
N HIS A 177 0.01 -2.84 3.69
CA HIS A 177 -0.70 -1.97 4.64
C HIS A 177 -1.96 -2.63 5.20
N ALA A 178 -2.80 -3.25 4.37
CA ALA A 178 -3.99 -3.97 4.81
C ALA A 178 -3.66 -5.13 5.79
N LEU A 179 -2.58 -5.87 5.51
CA LEU A 179 -2.10 -6.95 6.37
C LEU A 179 -1.59 -6.45 7.73
N ILE A 180 -0.96 -5.28 7.80
CA ILE A 180 -0.56 -4.66 9.07
C ILE A 180 -1.79 -4.10 9.80
N GLN A 181 -2.78 -3.57 9.08
CA GLN A 181 -4.03 -3.08 9.68
C GLN A 181 -4.85 -4.19 10.35
N LEU A 182 -4.79 -5.44 9.89
CA LEU A 182 -5.48 -6.59 10.52
C LEU A 182 -5.11 -6.79 12.01
N PRO A 183 -3.84 -7.07 12.38
CA PRO A 183 -3.46 -7.25 13.77
C PRO A 183 -3.65 -5.98 14.59
N VAL A 184 -3.37 -4.79 14.01
CA VAL A 184 -3.57 -3.52 14.73
C VAL A 184 -5.06 -3.29 15.03
N THR A 185 -5.95 -3.50 14.06
CA THR A 185 -7.41 -3.39 14.26
C THR A 185 -7.85 -4.33 15.37
N SER A 186 -7.38 -5.58 15.34
CA SER A 186 -7.77 -6.54 16.35
C SER A 186 -7.17 -6.24 17.74
N MET A 187 -5.99 -5.61 17.83
CA MET A 187 -5.44 -5.13 19.11
C MET A 187 -6.18 -3.89 19.64
N VAL A 188 -6.52 -2.95 18.76
CA VAL A 188 -7.12 -1.66 19.11
C VAL A 188 -8.59 -1.78 19.47
N PHE A 189 -9.33 -2.62 18.75
CA PHE A 189 -10.76 -2.84 18.94
C PHE A 189 -11.04 -4.12 19.73
N GLU A 190 -10.09 -4.55 20.56
CA GLU A 190 -10.26 -5.64 21.52
C GLU A 190 -11.53 -5.33 22.36
N TYR A 191 -12.57 -6.15 22.20
CA TYR A 191 -13.91 -6.02 22.82
C TYR A 191 -14.93 -5.08 22.16
N SER A 192 -14.68 -4.58 20.95
CA SER A 192 -15.67 -3.77 20.23
C SER A 192 -16.47 -4.59 19.22
N ASP A 193 -17.79 -4.39 19.17
CA ASP A 193 -18.68 -5.02 18.17
C ASP A 193 -18.25 -4.72 16.72
N CYS A 194 -17.53 -3.62 16.49
CA CYS A 194 -17.06 -3.27 15.15
C CYS A 194 -15.80 -4.03 14.72
N GLN A 195 -15.08 -4.67 15.65
CA GLN A 195 -13.85 -5.42 15.36
C GLN A 195 -14.09 -6.47 14.29
N ARG A 196 -15.09 -7.33 14.50
CA ARG A 196 -15.41 -8.45 13.61
C ARG A 196 -15.76 -7.98 12.21
N SER A 197 -16.61 -6.95 12.10
CA SER A 197 -16.99 -6.37 10.81
C SER A 197 -15.78 -5.86 10.04
N ARG A 198 -14.88 -5.12 10.71
CA ARG A 198 -13.67 -4.55 10.07
C ARG A 198 -12.69 -5.63 9.66
N MET A 199 -12.47 -6.62 10.52
CA MET A 199 -11.62 -7.77 10.20
C MET A 199 -12.14 -8.50 8.95
N TRP A 200 -13.45 -8.76 8.87
CA TRP A 200 -14.05 -9.37 7.68
C TRP A 200 -13.90 -8.51 6.43
N THR A 201 -14.06 -7.20 6.53
CA THR A 201 -13.82 -6.28 5.42
C THR A 201 -12.40 -6.43 4.87
N PHE A 202 -11.38 -6.44 5.74
CA PHE A 202 -10.00 -6.68 5.31
C PHE A 202 -9.77 -8.08 4.74
N ILE A 203 -10.25 -9.14 5.42
CA ILE A 203 -10.06 -10.52 4.98
C ILE A 203 -10.66 -10.71 3.57
N ILE A 204 -11.92 -10.28 3.37
CA ILE A 204 -12.60 -10.41 2.08
C ILE A 204 -11.91 -9.55 1.02
N GLY A 205 -11.57 -8.30 1.35
CA GLY A 205 -10.90 -7.38 0.43
C GLY A 205 -9.49 -7.82 0.04
N LEU A 206 -8.83 -8.67 0.83
CA LEU A 206 -7.49 -9.19 0.57
C LEU A 206 -7.47 -10.45 -0.29
N ILE A 207 -8.60 -11.16 -0.48
CA ILE A 207 -8.62 -12.43 -1.23
C ILE A 207 -8.03 -12.27 -2.64
N LEU A 208 -8.59 -11.34 -3.42
CA LEU A 208 -8.18 -11.15 -4.81
C LEU A 208 -6.73 -10.61 -4.92
N PRO A 209 -6.29 -9.61 -4.13
CA PRO A 209 -4.90 -9.19 -4.10
C PRO A 209 -3.88 -10.30 -3.84
N LEU A 210 -4.17 -11.18 -2.88
CA LEU A 210 -3.27 -12.27 -2.53
C LEU A 210 -3.16 -13.30 -3.67
N ILE A 211 -4.28 -13.60 -4.34
CA ILE A 211 -4.26 -14.51 -5.50
C ILE A 211 -3.49 -13.86 -6.66
N ALA A 212 -3.65 -12.56 -6.90
CA ALA A 212 -2.92 -11.85 -7.96
C ALA A 212 -1.41 -11.80 -7.71
N LEU A 213 -0.98 -11.51 -6.47
CA LEU A 213 0.44 -11.56 -6.08
C LEU A 213 1.03 -12.97 -6.20
N LEU A 214 0.25 -14.00 -5.83
CA LEU A 214 0.67 -15.38 -6.04
C LEU A 214 0.78 -15.70 -7.54
N ALA A 215 -0.18 -15.26 -8.35
CA ALA A 215 -0.17 -15.47 -9.80
C ALA A 215 1.01 -14.75 -10.49
N SER A 216 1.44 -13.57 -10.00
CA SER A 216 2.62 -12.91 -10.54
C SER A 216 3.90 -13.72 -10.31
N THR A 217 3.99 -14.55 -9.26
CA THR A 217 5.14 -15.47 -9.09
C THR A 217 5.29 -16.46 -10.25
N TYR A 218 4.18 -16.82 -10.89
CA TYR A 218 4.18 -17.73 -12.02
C TYR A 218 4.73 -17.07 -13.29
N LEU A 219 4.38 -15.79 -13.53
CA LEU A 219 4.98 -14.97 -14.59
C LEU A 219 6.49 -14.85 -14.44
N PHE A 220 6.93 -14.79 -13.19
CA PHE A 220 8.31 -14.71 -12.75
C PHE A 220 9.00 -16.08 -12.75
N HIS A 221 8.37 -17.16 -13.22
CA HIS A 221 9.04 -18.44 -13.25
C HIS A 221 10.07 -18.50 -14.40
N PRO A 222 11.37 -18.79 -14.13
CA PRO A 222 12.42 -18.78 -15.15
C PRO A 222 12.13 -19.70 -16.35
N LEU A 223 11.41 -20.81 -16.11
CA LEU A 223 11.05 -21.77 -17.16
C LEU A 223 10.05 -21.22 -18.20
N GLN A 224 9.31 -20.14 -17.94
CA GLN A 224 8.30 -19.65 -18.86
C GLN A 224 8.78 -18.50 -19.75
N ASN A 225 9.45 -17.50 -19.15
CA ASN A 225 9.75 -16.25 -19.85
C ASN A 225 11.25 -15.94 -19.91
N GLY A 226 12.11 -16.84 -19.38
CA GLY A 226 13.54 -16.60 -19.18
C GLY A 226 13.83 -15.45 -18.20
N ASP A 227 15.10 -15.14 -17.99
CA ASP A 227 15.56 -14.06 -17.08
C ASP A 227 15.12 -12.63 -17.50
N LYS A 228 14.40 -12.50 -18.61
CA LYS A 228 14.05 -11.20 -19.22
C LYS A 228 12.89 -10.51 -18.50
N ALA A 229 11.89 -11.26 -18.03
CA ALA A 229 10.67 -10.67 -17.45
C ALA A 229 10.95 -9.88 -16.16
N PHE A 230 11.79 -10.41 -15.27
CA PHE A 230 12.12 -9.74 -14.01
C PHE A 230 12.87 -8.44 -14.22
N ARG A 231 13.87 -8.46 -15.09
CA ARG A 231 14.73 -7.31 -15.35
C ARG A 231 14.00 -6.16 -16.03
N LEU A 232 12.91 -6.45 -16.74
CA LEU A 232 12.11 -5.44 -17.42
C LEU A 232 10.98 -4.88 -16.56
N LEU A 233 10.65 -5.51 -15.43
CA LEU A 233 9.54 -5.06 -14.58
C LEU A 233 9.94 -3.82 -13.76
N PRO A 234 9.30 -2.66 -13.97
CA PRO A 234 9.60 -1.44 -13.23
C PRO A 234 8.83 -1.40 -11.88
N ALA A 235 9.08 -2.37 -11.00
CA ALA A 235 8.42 -2.47 -9.71
C ALA A 235 9.42 -2.67 -8.57
N LEU A 236 9.20 -2.01 -7.44
CA LEU A 236 10.11 -2.05 -6.27
C LEU A 236 11.57 -1.70 -6.61
N TYR A 237 11.75 -0.93 -7.67
CA TYR A 237 13.04 -0.48 -8.14
C TYR A 237 13.52 0.71 -7.31
N GLU A 238 14.80 0.68 -6.95
CA GLU A 238 15.56 1.81 -6.43
C GLU A 238 16.75 2.07 -7.35
N ARG A 239 17.08 3.33 -7.58
CA ARG A 239 18.13 3.72 -8.52
C ARG A 239 19.46 3.04 -8.19
N GLY A 240 19.96 2.26 -9.14
CA GLY A 240 21.22 1.54 -8.99
C GLY A 240 21.12 0.22 -8.22
N VAL A 241 19.91 -0.32 -8.03
CA VAL A 241 19.73 -1.68 -7.51
C VAL A 241 20.35 -2.71 -8.45
N ASP A 242 21.06 -3.67 -7.85
CA ASP A 242 21.56 -4.87 -8.52
C ASP A 242 20.40 -5.75 -9.01
N GLY A 243 20.53 -6.33 -10.21
CA GLY A 243 19.47 -7.15 -10.81
C GLY A 243 19.08 -8.34 -9.94
N CYS A 244 20.02 -9.02 -9.28
CA CYS A 244 19.68 -10.14 -8.40
C CYS A 244 18.92 -9.68 -7.15
N PHE A 245 19.22 -8.48 -6.64
CA PHE A 245 18.50 -7.91 -5.51
C PHE A 245 17.07 -7.51 -5.89
N HIS A 246 16.88 -6.95 -7.08
CA HIS A 246 15.55 -6.68 -7.65
C HIS A 246 14.71 -7.95 -7.80
N ASP A 247 15.29 -8.98 -8.41
CA ASP A 247 14.61 -10.28 -8.60
C ASP A 247 14.18 -10.88 -7.25
N LEU A 248 15.08 -10.84 -6.26
CA LEU A 248 14.79 -11.29 -4.91
C LEU A 248 13.64 -10.50 -4.28
N ASN A 249 13.66 -9.17 -4.39
CA ASN A 249 12.61 -8.31 -3.86
C ASN A 249 11.25 -8.60 -4.49
N LEU A 250 11.19 -8.83 -5.81
CA LEU A 250 9.95 -9.18 -6.49
C LEU A 250 9.40 -10.54 -6.03
N ILE A 251 10.26 -11.55 -5.84
CA ILE A 251 9.87 -12.86 -5.32
C ILE A 251 9.34 -12.72 -3.90
N ILE A 252 10.09 -12.02 -3.03
CA ILE A 252 9.68 -11.78 -1.64
C ILE A 252 8.36 -11.02 -1.61
N ALA A 253 8.21 -9.96 -2.40
CA ALA A 253 7.01 -9.15 -2.45
C ALA A 253 5.78 -9.91 -2.93
N SER A 254 5.97 -10.86 -3.85
CA SER A 254 4.88 -11.70 -4.36
C SER A 254 4.44 -12.78 -3.36
N LEU A 255 5.39 -13.34 -2.59
CA LEU A 255 5.13 -14.46 -1.67
C LEU A 255 4.77 -14.00 -0.25
N MET A 256 5.47 -13.00 0.28
CA MET A 256 5.36 -12.56 1.67
C MET A 256 3.91 -12.22 2.07
N PRO A 257 3.11 -11.49 1.26
CA PRO A 257 1.74 -11.16 1.64
C PRO A 257 0.85 -12.40 1.78
N VAL A 258 1.06 -13.44 0.96
CA VAL A 258 0.33 -14.72 1.05
C VAL A 258 0.61 -15.39 2.39
N TRP A 259 1.88 -15.44 2.79
CA TRP A 259 2.28 -16.01 4.08
C TRP A 259 1.71 -15.22 5.26
N LEU A 260 1.80 -13.89 5.22
CA LEU A 260 1.27 -13.02 6.27
C LEU A 260 -0.26 -13.12 6.37
N ALA A 261 -0.96 -13.27 5.26
CA ALA A 261 -2.41 -13.45 5.25
C ALA A 261 -2.82 -14.77 5.93
N LEU A 262 -2.12 -15.87 5.63
CA LEU A 262 -2.35 -17.15 6.29
C LEU A 262 -2.15 -17.04 7.80
N LEU A 263 -1.06 -16.40 8.24
CA LEU A 263 -0.79 -16.16 9.66
C LEU A 263 -1.87 -15.27 10.30
N GLY A 264 -2.31 -14.21 9.61
CA GLY A 264 -3.36 -13.32 10.08
C GLY A 264 -4.71 -14.02 10.21
N MET A 265 -5.08 -14.87 9.25
CA MET A 265 -6.31 -15.68 9.30
C MET A 265 -6.25 -16.72 10.41
N LEU A 266 -5.14 -17.42 10.57
CA LEU A 266 -4.93 -18.38 11.67
C LEU A 266 -5.05 -17.70 13.03
N TRP A 267 -4.43 -16.53 13.17
CA TRP A 267 -4.53 -15.73 14.39
C TRP A 267 -5.95 -15.24 14.66
N PHE A 268 -6.69 -14.83 13.63
CA PHE A 268 -8.09 -14.41 13.76
C PHE A 268 -9.00 -15.57 14.18
N ILE A 269 -8.91 -16.73 13.52
CA ILE A 269 -9.67 -17.94 13.89
C ILE A 269 -9.39 -18.35 15.34
N TYR A 270 -8.13 -18.26 15.76
CA TYR A 270 -7.73 -18.55 17.13
C TYR A 270 -8.33 -17.56 18.15
N ARG A 271 -8.38 -16.26 17.80
CA ARG A 271 -8.83 -15.20 18.72
C ARG A 271 -10.34 -15.10 18.87
N ASP A 272 -11.14 -15.32 17.81
CA ASP A 272 -12.62 -15.24 17.84
C ASP A 272 -13.26 -16.37 18.67
N SER A 273 -12.44 -17.30 19.17
CA SER A 273 -12.86 -18.40 20.02
C SER A 273 -13.03 -17.93 21.47
N ASP A 274 -14.06 -17.12 21.74
CA ASP A 274 -14.36 -16.61 23.08
C ASP A 274 -14.52 -17.80 24.08
N PRO A 275 -13.82 -17.83 25.22
CA PRO A 275 -14.02 -18.87 26.24
C PRO A 275 -15.37 -18.70 26.99
N CYS A 276 -15.99 -17.52 26.96
CA CYS A 276 -17.20 -17.23 27.72
C CYS A 276 -18.51 -17.74 27.09
N GLN A 277 -18.61 -17.87 25.74
CA GLN A 277 -19.77 -18.50 25.10
C GLN A 277 -19.81 -20.03 25.27
N ALA A 278 -18.66 -20.67 25.54
CA ALA A 278 -18.59 -22.11 25.81
C ALA A 278 -19.18 -22.50 27.18
N ILE A 279 -19.52 -21.52 28.03
CA ILE A 279 -20.11 -21.76 29.35
C ILE A 279 -21.64 -21.74 29.31
N SER A 280 -22.28 -21.10 28.30
CA SER A 280 -23.74 -20.95 28.27
C SER A 280 -24.51 -22.01 27.49
N GLU A 281 -23.85 -22.82 26.66
CA GLU A 281 -24.52 -23.88 25.89
C GLU A 281 -24.01 -25.25 26.34
N GLY A 282 -24.79 -25.92 27.19
CA GLY A 282 -24.49 -27.21 27.81
C GLY A 282 -24.46 -28.42 26.88
N PHE A 283 -23.90 -28.30 25.67
CA PHE A 283 -23.68 -29.41 24.76
C PHE A 283 -22.20 -29.81 24.75
N ILE A 284 -21.89 -30.85 25.54
CA ILE A 284 -20.57 -31.47 25.69
C ILE A 284 -20.28 -32.31 24.44
N ILE A 285 -20.00 -31.68 23.30
CA ILE A 285 -19.18 -32.30 22.27
C ILE A 285 -17.76 -31.84 22.54
N ARG A 286 -16.98 -32.73 23.16
CA ARG A 286 -15.57 -32.50 23.52
C ARG A 286 -14.74 -32.50 22.24
N GLY A 287 -14.83 -31.43 21.46
CA GLY A 287 -13.99 -31.20 20.30
C GLY A 287 -12.51 -31.25 20.70
N PRO A 288 -11.60 -31.55 19.75
CA PRO A 288 -10.16 -31.51 20.01
C PRO A 288 -9.80 -30.17 20.66
N SER A 289 -9.03 -30.22 21.75
CA SER A 289 -8.67 -29.01 22.50
C SER A 289 -8.08 -27.98 21.55
N ARG A 290 -8.45 -26.70 21.70
CA ARG A 290 -8.03 -25.60 20.80
C ARG A 290 -6.51 -25.56 20.57
N SER A 291 -5.73 -25.98 21.56
CA SER A 291 -4.29 -26.21 21.47
C SER A 291 -3.89 -27.25 20.41
N LYS A 292 -4.66 -28.33 20.24
CA LYS A 292 -4.43 -29.39 19.24
C LYS A 292 -4.78 -28.93 17.82
N ILE A 293 -5.83 -28.12 17.64
CA ILE A 293 -6.17 -27.55 16.33
C ILE A 293 -5.09 -26.53 15.93
N PHE A 294 -4.69 -25.64 16.85
CA PHE A 294 -3.58 -24.72 16.62
C PHE A 294 -2.28 -25.47 16.31
N LEU A 295 -1.95 -26.50 17.10
CA LEU A 295 -0.78 -27.34 16.85
C LEU A 295 -0.88 -28.04 15.50
N CYS A 296 -2.07 -28.52 15.10
CA CYS A 296 -2.28 -29.15 13.80
C CYS A 296 -2.10 -28.15 12.64
N LEU A 297 -2.71 -26.96 12.72
CA LEU A 297 -2.57 -25.91 11.71
C LEU A 297 -1.14 -25.37 11.63
N LEU A 298 -0.49 -25.19 12.77
CA LEU A 298 0.93 -24.84 12.85
C LEU A 298 1.80 -25.97 12.27
N THR A 299 1.47 -27.24 12.55
CA THR A 299 2.18 -28.38 11.99
C THR A 299 2.00 -28.45 10.48
N ILE A 300 0.78 -28.23 9.96
CA ILE A 300 0.50 -28.17 8.52
C ILE A 300 1.28 -27.04 7.88
N TYR A 301 1.21 -25.82 8.45
CA TYR A 301 1.98 -24.67 7.98
C TYR A 301 3.49 -24.97 7.95
N THR A 302 4.01 -25.54 9.02
CA THR A 302 5.43 -25.88 9.18
C THR A 302 5.84 -26.97 8.20
N SER A 303 4.97 -27.96 7.97
CA SER A 303 5.21 -29.07 7.05
C SER A 303 5.18 -28.62 5.60
N VAL A 304 4.23 -27.74 5.22
CA VAL A 304 4.15 -27.15 3.89
C VAL A 304 5.35 -26.23 3.63
N SER A 305 5.73 -25.41 4.62
CA SER A 305 6.92 -24.54 4.52
C SER A 305 8.20 -25.37 4.38
N CYS A 306 8.32 -26.46 5.13
CA CYS A 306 9.46 -27.38 5.05
C CYS A 306 9.48 -28.15 3.71
N GLY A 307 8.33 -28.60 3.22
CA GLY A 307 8.21 -29.25 1.91
C GLY A 307 8.59 -28.32 0.77
N LEU A 308 8.10 -27.08 0.78
CA LEU A 308 8.51 -26.06 -0.19
C LEU A 308 10.01 -25.78 -0.10
N PHE A 309 10.56 -25.68 1.11
CA PHE A 309 12.00 -25.52 1.31
C PHE A 309 12.81 -26.66 0.68
N VAL A 310 12.42 -27.93 0.91
CA VAL A 310 13.11 -29.09 0.33
C VAL A 310 13.00 -29.09 -1.19
N VAL A 311 11.83 -28.76 -1.75
CA VAL A 311 11.64 -28.65 -3.21
C VAL A 311 12.55 -27.56 -3.78
N PHE A 312 12.58 -26.37 -3.18
CA PHE A 312 13.49 -25.30 -3.59
C PHE A 312 14.96 -25.72 -3.45
N LEU A 313 15.34 -26.42 -2.39
CA LEU A 313 16.71 -26.89 -2.19
C LEU A 313 17.12 -27.93 -3.24
N VAL A 314 16.25 -28.90 -3.55
CA VAL A 314 16.51 -29.94 -4.57
C VAL A 314 16.55 -29.36 -5.98
N VAL A 315 15.60 -28.50 -6.32
CA VAL A 315 15.58 -27.81 -7.63
C VAL A 315 16.77 -26.85 -7.77
N GLY A 316 17.14 -26.17 -6.68
CA GLY A 316 18.28 -25.27 -6.62
C GLY A 316 19.63 -25.95 -6.78
N LEU A 317 19.82 -27.12 -6.15
CA LEU A 317 21.02 -27.94 -6.31
C LEU A 317 21.23 -28.44 -7.75
N GLY A 318 20.16 -28.53 -8.55
CA GLY A 318 20.23 -28.90 -9.96
C GLY A 318 20.73 -27.78 -10.89
N MET A 319 20.68 -26.51 -10.46
CA MET A 319 21.02 -25.36 -11.30
C MET A 319 22.34 -24.72 -10.86
N ARG A 320 23.44 -25.16 -11.47
CA ARG A 320 24.81 -24.99 -10.98
C ARG A 320 25.40 -23.56 -11.01
N ASN A 321 24.72 -22.55 -11.56
CA ASN A 321 25.37 -21.27 -11.94
C ASN A 321 24.88 -19.98 -11.24
N THR A 322 23.97 -20.03 -10.29
CA THR A 322 23.57 -18.84 -9.52
C THR A 322 23.92 -19.04 -8.05
N VAL A 323 25.16 -18.75 -7.65
CA VAL A 323 25.69 -19.18 -6.35
C VAL A 323 25.17 -18.31 -5.18
N GLY A 324 24.75 -17.06 -5.40
CA GLY A 324 24.37 -16.13 -4.31
C GLY A 324 22.94 -16.29 -3.77
N LEU A 325 21.94 -16.43 -4.65
CA LEU A 325 20.52 -16.43 -4.27
C LEU A 325 20.11 -17.68 -3.47
N TRP A 326 20.82 -18.78 -3.70
CA TRP A 326 20.46 -20.12 -3.18
C TRP A 326 21.06 -20.43 -1.81
N TYR A 327 22.05 -19.68 -1.34
CA TYR A 327 22.46 -19.72 0.08
C TYR A 327 21.53 -18.87 0.97
N ALA A 328 20.85 -17.86 0.39
CA ALA A 328 19.88 -17.05 1.11
C ALA A 328 18.55 -17.77 1.33
N LEU A 329 18.08 -18.60 0.39
CA LEU A 329 16.81 -19.33 0.45
C LEU A 329 16.68 -20.31 1.64
N PRO A 330 17.71 -21.11 2.00
CA PRO A 330 17.74 -21.91 3.22
C PRO A 330 17.79 -21.08 4.49
N PHE A 331 18.45 -19.93 4.46
CA PHE A 331 18.42 -18.99 5.58
C PHE A 331 17.06 -18.31 5.71
N LEU A 332 16.38 -17.99 4.59
CA LEU A 332 15.05 -17.39 4.56
C LEU A 332 13.97 -18.38 5.01
N SER A 333 14.11 -19.67 4.65
CA SER A 333 13.21 -20.73 5.10
C SER A 333 13.46 -21.10 6.58
N LEU A 334 14.71 -21.15 7.04
CA LEU A 334 15.09 -21.37 8.43
C LEU A 334 14.69 -20.18 9.30
N ILE A 335 14.82 -18.94 8.79
CA ILE A 335 14.20 -17.74 9.32
C ILE A 335 12.71 -18.05 9.40
N CYS A 336 11.95 -18.20 8.31
CA CYS A 336 10.51 -18.53 8.31
C CYS A 336 10.05 -19.68 9.25
N PHE A 337 10.94 -20.61 9.60
CA PHE A 337 10.71 -21.73 10.53
C PHE A 337 10.88 -21.34 12.02
N CYS A 338 11.91 -20.55 12.36
CA CYS A 338 12.17 -20.07 13.75
C CYS A 338 11.31 -18.86 14.17
N VAL A 339 10.39 -18.47 13.29
CA VAL A 339 9.91 -17.11 13.10
C VAL A 339 8.50 -16.79 13.54
N PRO A 340 7.54 -17.72 13.64
CA PRO A 340 6.22 -17.37 14.16
C PRO A 340 6.28 -16.64 15.52
N TRP A 341 7.36 -16.88 16.29
CA TRP A 341 7.61 -16.31 17.61
C TRP A 341 8.43 -15.02 17.60
N PHE A 342 9.36 -14.83 16.66
CA PHE A 342 10.27 -13.67 16.62
C PHE A 342 10.19 -12.82 15.34
N LEU A 343 9.65 -13.34 14.22
CA LEU A 343 9.51 -12.65 12.94
C LEU A 343 8.53 -11.51 12.95
N PRO A 344 7.35 -11.57 13.58
CA PRO A 344 6.49 -10.39 13.58
C PRO A 344 7.24 -9.20 14.19
N SER A 345 8.11 -9.46 15.17
CA SER A 345 8.97 -8.48 15.82
C SER A 345 10.23 -8.12 15.01
N ILE A 346 10.92 -9.10 14.42
CA ILE A 346 12.15 -8.89 13.63
C ILE A 346 11.81 -8.36 12.24
N LEU A 347 10.88 -8.96 11.52
CA LEU A 347 10.35 -8.47 10.25
C LEU A 347 9.58 -7.16 10.46
N GLY A 348 8.80 -7.02 11.54
CA GLY A 348 8.24 -5.73 11.91
C GLY A 348 9.32 -4.68 12.16
N GLY A 349 10.41 -5.05 12.84
CA GLY A 349 11.56 -4.19 13.08
C GLY A 349 12.36 -3.87 11.82
N VAL A 350 12.56 -4.84 10.92
CA VAL A 350 13.23 -4.67 9.63
C VAL A 350 12.36 -3.86 8.67
N ILE A 351 11.04 -4.06 8.67
CA ILE A 351 10.09 -3.24 7.90
C ILE A 351 10.07 -1.83 8.47
N LEU A 352 9.98 -1.64 9.79
CA LEU A 352 10.03 -0.31 10.41
C LEU A 352 11.39 0.37 10.21
N PHE A 353 12.48 -0.38 10.26
CA PHE A 353 13.83 0.14 10.01
C PHE A 353 14.05 0.45 8.53
N SER A 354 13.61 -0.42 7.61
CA SER A 354 13.74 -0.21 6.17
C SER A 354 12.81 0.92 5.73
N ALA A 355 11.56 0.95 6.18
CA ALA A 355 10.63 2.05 5.96
C ALA A 355 11.13 3.34 6.63
N GLY A 356 11.65 3.28 7.85
CA GLY A 356 12.19 4.43 8.57
C GLY A 356 13.46 4.99 7.93
N LYS A 357 14.38 4.11 7.50
CA LYS A 357 15.56 4.47 6.70
C LYS A 357 15.14 5.04 5.35
N TYR A 358 14.19 4.42 4.68
CA TYR A 358 13.66 4.88 3.41
C TYR A 358 12.94 6.23 3.53
N ILE A 359 12.19 6.47 4.61
CA ILE A 359 11.60 7.78 4.91
C ILE A 359 12.70 8.79 5.27
N TRP A 360 13.69 8.39 6.06
CA TRP A 360 14.80 9.24 6.47
C TRP A 360 15.64 9.67 5.26
N ASP A 361 16.11 8.71 4.48
CA ASP A 361 16.89 8.96 3.28
C ASP A 361 16.03 9.67 2.22
N GLY A 362 14.73 9.36 2.14
CA GLY A 362 13.82 9.92 1.14
C GLY A 362 13.27 11.31 1.39
N TYR A 363 12.99 11.66 2.64
CA TYR A 363 12.36 12.93 3.00
C TYR A 363 13.26 13.86 3.80
N LEU A 364 14.09 13.30 4.68
CA LEU A 364 14.84 14.09 5.67
C LEU A 364 16.28 14.36 5.22
N ARG A 365 16.92 13.37 4.59
CA ARG A 365 18.26 13.48 4.04
C ARG A 365 18.15 13.92 2.57
N ARG A 366 17.81 15.20 2.34
CA ARG A 366 17.81 15.85 1.03
C ARG A 366 19.22 15.88 0.43
N ASN A 367 19.70 14.74 -0.06
CA ASN A 367 20.94 14.67 -0.79
C ASN A 367 20.61 14.86 -2.27
N HIS A 368 21.14 15.92 -2.88
CA HIS A 368 20.80 16.28 -4.28
C HIS A 368 21.17 15.21 -5.31
N GLU A 369 22.05 14.27 -4.95
CA GLU A 369 22.57 13.22 -5.82
C GLU A 369 21.75 11.92 -5.76
N THR A 370 20.96 11.70 -4.70
CA THR A 370 20.17 10.49 -4.49
C THR A 370 18.73 10.86 -4.18
N TRP A 371 18.06 11.48 -5.16
CA TRP A 371 16.64 11.80 -5.06
C TRP A 371 15.83 10.51 -4.99
N ILE A 372 15.58 10.01 -3.78
CA ILE A 372 14.65 8.91 -3.51
C ILE A 372 13.21 9.29 -3.92
N SER A 373 12.92 10.55 -4.28
CA SER A 373 11.72 10.90 -5.04
C SER A 373 11.60 10.16 -6.39
N GLU A 374 12.68 9.53 -6.88
CA GLU A 374 12.67 8.61 -8.04
C GLU A 374 12.27 7.17 -7.68
N SER A 375 11.98 6.87 -6.42
CA SER A 375 11.48 5.55 -6.01
C SER A 375 10.06 5.30 -6.51
N CYS A 376 9.81 4.09 -7.03
CA CYS A 376 8.51 3.74 -7.62
C CYS A 376 7.33 3.79 -6.64
N PHE A 377 7.58 3.84 -5.33
CA PHE A 377 6.50 3.91 -4.34
C PHE A 377 5.88 5.30 -4.24
N PHE A 378 6.68 6.37 -4.35
CA PHE A 378 6.22 7.76 -4.18
C PHE A 378 5.96 8.50 -5.49
N MET A 379 6.21 7.83 -6.61
CA MET A 379 5.96 8.37 -7.92
C MET A 379 4.69 7.74 -8.49
N PRO A 380 3.75 8.52 -9.02
CA PRO A 380 2.67 7.95 -9.83
C PRO A 380 3.29 7.17 -10.98
N CYS A 381 2.72 6.01 -11.28
CA CYS A 381 3.29 5.13 -12.28
C CYS A 381 2.89 5.53 -13.70
N SER A 382 1.88 6.39 -13.89
CA SER A 382 1.49 6.94 -15.19
C SER A 382 1.91 8.40 -15.34
N PRO A 383 2.47 8.81 -16.50
CA PRO A 383 2.89 10.18 -16.77
C PRO A 383 1.72 11.14 -17.09
N GLN A 384 0.48 10.70 -16.90
CA GLN A 384 -0.72 11.52 -17.14
C GLN A 384 -0.74 12.81 -16.33
N SER A 385 -1.40 13.82 -16.90
CA SER A 385 -1.50 15.11 -16.23
C SER A 385 -2.51 15.00 -15.09
N ILE A 386 -2.22 15.61 -13.95
CA ILE A 386 -3.24 15.79 -12.89
C ILE A 386 -4.45 16.62 -13.37
N LYS A 387 -4.33 17.31 -14.51
CA LYS A 387 -5.41 18.08 -15.13
C LYS A 387 -6.39 17.23 -15.93
N ASP A 388 -6.06 15.97 -16.19
CA ASP A 388 -6.93 15.06 -16.91
C ASP A 388 -8.18 14.78 -16.05
N GLU A 389 -9.36 14.71 -16.68
CA GLU A 389 -10.63 14.73 -15.97
C GLU A 389 -10.78 13.57 -14.97
N ASP A 390 -10.35 12.38 -15.35
CA ASP A 390 -10.35 11.18 -14.50
C ASP A 390 -9.47 11.35 -13.25
N GLN A 391 -8.29 11.98 -13.39
CA GLN A 391 -7.40 12.30 -12.27
C GLN A 391 -8.03 13.27 -11.29
N ILE A 392 -8.65 14.35 -11.81
CA ILE A 392 -9.33 15.35 -10.98
C ILE A 392 -10.52 14.72 -10.27
N TYR A 393 -11.34 13.93 -10.96
CA TYR A 393 -12.51 13.30 -10.35
C TYR A 393 -12.13 12.30 -9.27
N ALA A 394 -11.11 11.47 -9.48
CA ALA A 394 -10.60 10.56 -8.45
C ALA A 394 -10.13 11.34 -7.21
N LEU A 395 -9.36 12.40 -7.40
CA LEU A 395 -8.87 13.25 -6.31
C LEU A 395 -10.01 13.96 -5.58
N LEU A 396 -10.97 14.55 -6.29
CA LEU A 396 -12.12 15.24 -5.68
C LEU A 396 -13.03 14.27 -4.93
N ALA A 397 -13.27 13.08 -5.48
CA ALA A 397 -14.05 12.05 -4.82
C ALA A 397 -13.41 11.66 -3.48
N ASP A 398 -12.09 11.51 -3.44
CA ASP A 398 -11.43 11.12 -2.21
C ASP A 398 -11.26 12.27 -1.21
N VAL A 399 -11.01 13.50 -1.68
CA VAL A 399 -11.10 14.69 -0.84
C VAL A 399 -12.49 14.81 -0.23
N PHE A 400 -13.54 14.48 -0.98
CA PHE A 400 -14.90 14.44 -0.46
C PHE A 400 -15.09 13.30 0.56
N LEU A 401 -14.53 12.11 0.33
CA LEU A 401 -14.56 11.02 1.31
C LEU A 401 -13.86 11.40 2.61
N PHE A 402 -12.67 12.00 2.51
CA PHE A 402 -11.90 12.48 3.65
C PHE A 402 -12.62 13.60 4.39
N VAL A 403 -12.92 14.70 3.72
CA VAL A 403 -13.54 15.88 4.35
C VAL A 403 -14.95 15.54 4.82
N GLY A 404 -15.76 14.91 3.98
CA GLY A 404 -17.17 14.63 4.24
C GLY A 404 -17.41 13.58 5.31
N PHE A 405 -16.63 12.49 5.35
CA PHE A 405 -16.88 11.39 6.30
C PHE A 405 -15.98 11.42 7.54
N GLU A 406 -14.82 12.08 7.49
CA GLU A 406 -13.87 12.13 8.61
C GLU A 406 -13.79 13.47 9.29
N VAL A 407 -13.60 14.55 8.54
CA VAL A 407 -13.33 15.87 9.14
C VAL A 407 -14.63 16.56 9.54
N ALA A 408 -15.61 16.56 8.64
CA ALA A 408 -16.86 17.28 8.82
C ALA A 408 -17.69 16.75 10.00
N PRO A 409 -17.88 15.43 10.24
CA PRO A 409 -18.75 14.99 11.32
C PRO A 409 -18.25 15.36 12.73
N PRO A 410 -16.96 15.17 13.09
CA PRO A 410 -16.40 15.66 14.34
C PRO A 410 -16.48 17.18 14.47
N LEU A 411 -16.20 17.92 13.38
CA LEU A 411 -16.28 19.38 13.37
C LEU A 411 -17.71 19.87 13.63
N PHE A 412 -18.71 19.31 12.94
CA PHE A 412 -20.12 19.63 13.17
C PHE A 412 -20.58 19.23 14.58
N LYS A 413 -20.08 18.11 15.13
CA LYS A 413 -20.36 17.70 16.52
C LYS A 413 -19.78 18.72 17.52
N TYR A 414 -18.56 19.17 17.30
CA TYR A 414 -17.91 20.20 18.10
C TYR A 414 -18.67 21.54 18.03
N LEU A 415 -19.00 22.01 16.82
CA LEU A 415 -19.75 23.24 16.61
C LEU A 415 -21.15 23.18 17.25
N ARG A 416 -21.87 22.06 17.10
CA ARG A 416 -23.17 21.85 17.78
C ARG A 416 -23.03 21.85 19.30
N LYS A 417 -21.98 21.24 19.85
CA LYS A 417 -21.72 21.24 21.30
C LYS A 417 -21.47 22.66 21.80
N ARG A 418 -20.57 23.40 21.14
CA ARG A 418 -20.25 24.79 21.46
C ARG A 418 -21.47 25.70 21.35
N TYR A 419 -22.31 25.51 20.32
CA TYR A 419 -23.56 26.25 20.18
C TYR A 419 -24.54 25.98 21.34
N ARG A 420 -24.68 24.72 21.78
CA ARG A 420 -25.53 24.37 22.94
C ARG A 420 -25.00 24.96 24.24
N GLU A 421 -23.69 24.95 24.45
CA GLU A 421 -23.03 25.54 25.63
C GLU A 421 -23.22 27.05 25.66
N ASN A 422 -22.99 27.73 24.53
CA ASN A 422 -23.24 29.16 24.40
C ASN A 422 -24.71 29.52 24.67
N ARG A 423 -25.66 28.73 24.14
CA ARG A 423 -27.10 28.95 24.40
C ARG A 423 -27.44 28.83 25.88
N ARG A 424 -26.86 27.85 26.59
CA ARG A 424 -27.03 27.69 28.04
C ARG A 424 -26.43 28.87 28.80
N LEU A 425 -25.25 29.35 28.40
CA LEU A 425 -24.60 30.51 29.01
C LEU A 425 -25.46 31.77 28.85
N VAL A 426 -26.02 32.02 27.65
CA VAL A 426 -26.94 33.13 27.41
C VAL A 426 -28.18 33.01 28.29
N GLN A 427 -28.78 31.83 28.43
CA GLN A 427 -29.93 31.60 29.31
C GLN A 427 -29.59 31.86 30.79
N ILE A 428 -28.39 31.48 31.26
CA ILE A 428 -27.93 31.75 32.62
C ILE A 428 -27.76 33.26 32.84
N LEU A 429 -27.15 33.96 31.88
CA LEU A 429 -26.95 35.41 31.96
C LEU A 429 -28.28 36.17 31.93
N GLU A 430 -29.23 35.76 31.09
CA GLU A 430 -30.58 36.33 31.06
C GLU A 430 -31.34 36.07 32.37
N GLY A 431 -31.23 34.87 32.95
CA GLY A 431 -31.82 34.53 34.24
C GLY A 431 -31.24 35.37 35.39
N ALA A 432 -29.91 35.51 35.44
CA ALA A 432 -29.23 36.35 36.43
C ALA A 432 -29.66 37.82 36.29
N ARG A 433 -29.70 38.35 35.06
CA ARG A 433 -30.16 39.71 34.78
C ARG A 433 -31.58 39.95 35.30
N ARG A 434 -32.52 39.05 35.04
CA ARG A 434 -33.91 39.15 35.54
C ARG A 434 -33.97 39.15 37.08
N GLN A 435 -33.16 38.33 37.74
CA GLN A 435 -33.07 38.33 39.21
C GLN A 435 -32.53 39.66 39.77
N PHE A 436 -31.53 40.25 39.13
CA PHE A 436 -31.03 41.57 39.49
C PHE A 436 -32.08 42.66 39.30
N GLU A 437 -32.81 42.65 38.19
CA GLU A 437 -33.91 43.59 37.92
C GLU A 437 -35.04 43.47 38.96
N MET A 438 -35.42 42.25 39.34
CA MET A 438 -36.41 42.01 40.41
C MET A 438 -35.95 42.55 41.77
N ARG A 439 -34.68 42.34 42.15
CA ARG A 439 -34.12 42.88 43.40
C ARG A 439 -34.08 44.39 43.42
N ARG A 440 -33.79 45.02 42.27
CA ARG A 440 -33.78 46.48 42.11
C ARG A 440 -35.19 47.08 42.26
N MET A 441 -36.21 46.44 41.67
CA MET A 441 -37.60 46.87 41.81
C MET A 441 -38.10 46.73 43.26
N GLY A 442 -37.72 45.66 43.96
CA GLY A 442 -38.06 45.46 45.36
C GLY A 442 -37.49 46.53 46.30
N THR A 443 -36.22 46.91 46.11
CA THR A 443 -35.57 47.96 46.92
C THR A 443 -36.17 49.34 46.68
N THR A 444 -36.59 49.65 45.46
CA THR A 444 -37.21 50.95 45.13
C THR A 444 -38.57 51.14 45.83
N ARG A 445 -39.31 50.05 46.06
CA ARG A 445 -40.65 50.09 46.71
C ARG A 445 -40.60 50.32 48.21
N VAL A 446 -39.53 49.89 48.89
CA VAL A 446 -39.37 50.07 50.34
C VAL A 446 -39.06 51.53 50.69
N GLY A 447 -38.44 52.28 49.78
CA GLY A 447 -38.05 53.68 50.03
C GLY A 447 -39.17 54.72 49.92
N THR A 448 -40.37 54.37 49.42
CA THR A 448 -41.46 55.33 49.20
C THR A 448 -42.65 55.17 50.16
N GLY A 449 -42.52 54.31 51.19
CA GLY A 449 -43.61 53.98 52.13
C GLY A 449 -43.60 54.70 53.48
N GLU A 450 -42.55 55.47 53.79
CA GLU A 450 -42.44 56.25 55.03
C GLU A 450 -42.01 57.68 54.71
N VAL A 451 -42.98 58.53 54.34
CA VAL A 451 -42.99 59.97 54.65
C VAL A 451 -44.42 60.36 54.96
#